data_AF-A0A953PS63-F1
#
_entry.id   AF-A0A953PS63-F1
#
_cell.length_a   1.000
_cell.length_b   1.000
_cell.length_c   1.000
_cell.angle_alpha   90.00
_cell.angle_beta   90.00
_cell.angle_gamma   90.00
#
_symmetry.space_group_name_H-M   'P 1'
#
loop_
_entity.id
_entity.type
_entity.pdbx_description
1 polymer ?
#
loop_
_entity_poly.entity_id
_entity_poly.type
_entity_poly.pdbx_seq_one_letter_code
_entity_poly.pdbx_strand_id
1 'polypeptide(L)'
;MKTEKQHFTIRASSSRLDKGLLAIPQRFKDWFPEEKGAIQIVFDDEDKPKSLTFHPYDHVVKESRIFGLGHWFSKRDVREGDLISLTLEDPGKRLYRIALDRYLREREEEETRQKFQAAQTDSEADDQLNALSRLTRKPLRNLAQEELLHIAQESAHRPRPRVVPSAAERLEGVPSAIRILLRELHDGRCQLCSFTFEKRNGEPYFEVHHLDPEVGHHPSNLLVVCPNCHAQFEHAAVSDFRWTGGWLVGVTINGKRHSVRQPLAHDSIKRGALGFLIVLAAAQVGRLLVR
;
A
#
# COMPACT_ATOMS: atom_id res chain seq x y z
N MET A 1 -8.03 -34.65 0.69
CA MET A 1 -8.09 -33.95 -0.62
C MET A 1 -8.93 -32.70 -0.43
N LYS A 2 -8.39 -31.50 -0.65
CA LYS A 2 -9.19 -30.27 -0.62
C LYS A 2 -10.08 -30.27 -1.85
N THR A 3 -11.38 -30.45 -1.67
CA THR A 3 -12.36 -30.28 -2.75
C THR A 3 -12.23 -28.86 -3.28
N GLU A 4 -12.02 -28.70 -4.58
CA GLU A 4 -11.94 -27.39 -5.22
C GLU A 4 -13.28 -26.67 -5.05
N LYS A 5 -13.26 -25.48 -4.43
CA LYS A 5 -14.49 -24.73 -4.19
C LYS A 5 -15.01 -24.18 -5.50
N GLN A 6 -16.28 -24.44 -5.78
CA GLN A 6 -16.97 -23.91 -6.95
C GLN A 6 -17.13 -22.39 -6.79
N HIS A 7 -16.68 -21.60 -7.76
CA HIS A 7 -16.79 -20.15 -7.74
C HIS A 7 -17.15 -19.55 -9.11
N PHE A 8 -17.80 -18.39 -9.10
CA PHE A 8 -18.06 -17.60 -10.30
C PHE A 8 -18.22 -16.12 -9.97
N THR A 9 -18.11 -15.27 -10.98
CA THR A 9 -18.21 -13.82 -10.83
C THR A 9 -19.37 -13.26 -11.65
N ILE A 10 -20.06 -12.26 -11.12
CA ILE A 10 -21.16 -11.55 -11.75
C ILE A 10 -20.84 -10.06 -11.78
N ARG A 11 -21.17 -9.39 -12.88
CA ARG A 11 -21.09 -7.93 -12.97
C ARG A 11 -22.35 -7.29 -12.37
N ALA A 12 -22.18 -6.38 -11.43
CA ALA A 12 -23.26 -5.61 -10.84
C ALA A 12 -23.89 -4.66 -11.87
N SER A 13 -25.22 -4.52 -11.85
CA SER A 13 -25.96 -3.57 -12.68
C SER A 13 -26.86 -2.69 -11.83
N SER A 14 -27.07 -1.44 -12.26
CA SER A 14 -27.83 -0.44 -11.50
C SER A 14 -29.21 -0.96 -11.08
N SER A 15 -29.96 -1.59 -11.99
CA SER A 15 -31.28 -2.17 -11.71
C SER A 15 -31.29 -3.19 -10.56
N ARG A 16 -30.19 -3.92 -10.35
CA ARG A 16 -30.08 -4.98 -9.33
C ARG A 16 -29.63 -4.40 -8.00
N LEU A 17 -28.72 -3.42 -8.05
CA LEU A 17 -28.28 -2.65 -6.88
C LEU A 17 -29.47 -1.92 -6.24
N ASP A 18 -30.29 -1.23 -7.03
CA ASP A 18 -31.48 -0.50 -6.56
C ASP A 18 -32.48 -1.42 -5.87
N LYS A 19 -32.61 -2.67 -6.36
CA LYS A 19 -33.52 -3.68 -5.82
C LYS A 19 -32.92 -4.45 -4.64
N GLY A 20 -31.66 -4.20 -4.28
CA GLY A 20 -30.96 -4.91 -3.21
C GLY A 20 -30.90 -6.42 -3.42
N LEU A 21 -30.74 -6.86 -4.69
CA LEU A 21 -30.70 -8.27 -5.05
C LEU A 21 -29.58 -8.58 -6.04
N LEU A 22 -29.22 -9.85 -6.14
CA LEU A 22 -28.27 -10.35 -7.12
C LEU A 22 -28.97 -11.37 -8.03
N ALA A 23 -28.85 -11.17 -9.33
CA ALA A 23 -29.35 -12.10 -10.33
C ALA A 23 -28.28 -13.15 -10.63
N ILE A 24 -28.63 -14.42 -10.53
CA ILE A 24 -27.74 -15.55 -10.78
C ILE A 24 -28.00 -16.07 -12.20
N PRO A 25 -26.95 -16.10 -13.05
CA PRO A 25 -27.07 -16.66 -14.39
C PRO A 25 -27.55 -18.12 -14.38
N GLN A 26 -28.41 -18.47 -15.34
CA GLN A 26 -29.01 -19.80 -15.45
C GLN A 26 -28.00 -20.96 -15.44
N ARG A 27 -26.80 -20.75 -16.02
CA ARG A 27 -25.73 -21.76 -16.04
C ARG A 27 -25.24 -22.20 -14.66
N PHE A 28 -25.54 -21.43 -13.61
CA PHE A 28 -25.17 -21.74 -12.23
C PHE A 28 -26.37 -22.18 -11.38
N LYS A 29 -27.53 -22.44 -12.00
CA LYS A 29 -28.76 -22.81 -11.26
C LYS A 29 -28.56 -24.02 -10.35
N ASP A 30 -27.77 -25.01 -10.81
CA ASP A 30 -27.56 -26.28 -10.12
C ASP A 30 -26.68 -26.13 -8.87
N TRP A 31 -26.12 -24.94 -8.63
CA TRP A 31 -25.36 -24.63 -7.42
C TRP A 31 -26.25 -24.15 -6.27
N PHE A 32 -27.54 -23.93 -6.54
CA PHE A 32 -28.49 -23.38 -5.60
C PHE A 32 -29.67 -24.33 -5.37
N PRO A 33 -30.42 -24.17 -4.26
CA PRO A 33 -31.60 -24.99 -4.01
C PRO A 33 -32.66 -24.85 -5.12
N GLU A 34 -33.39 -25.91 -5.42
CA GLU A 34 -34.46 -25.87 -6.43
C GLU A 34 -35.72 -25.13 -5.92
N GLU A 35 -35.87 -25.03 -4.61
CA GLU A 35 -37.02 -24.39 -3.96
C GLU A 35 -36.66 -23.01 -3.41
N LYS A 36 -37.69 -22.15 -3.34
CA LYS A 36 -37.59 -20.87 -2.64
C LYS A 36 -37.33 -21.11 -1.16
N GLY A 37 -36.35 -20.42 -0.60
CA GLY A 37 -36.02 -20.58 0.82
C GLY A 37 -34.89 -19.69 1.29
N ALA A 38 -34.42 -19.97 2.50
CA ALA A 38 -33.25 -19.33 3.08
C ALA A 38 -31.96 -20.02 2.62
N ILE A 39 -30.94 -19.23 2.32
CA ILE A 39 -29.55 -19.67 2.14
C ILE A 39 -28.65 -18.91 3.12
N GLN A 40 -27.51 -19.50 3.46
CA GLN A 40 -26.54 -18.87 4.35
C GLN A 40 -25.48 -18.15 3.52
N ILE A 41 -25.30 -16.86 3.77
CA ILE A 41 -24.32 -16.01 3.08
C ILE A 41 -23.31 -15.47 4.07
N VAL A 42 -22.04 -15.62 3.75
CA VAL A 42 -20.94 -14.90 4.40
C VAL A 42 -20.47 -13.80 3.46
N PHE A 43 -20.27 -12.59 3.97
CA PHE A 43 -19.84 -11.46 3.15
C PHE A 43 -18.35 -11.20 3.30
N ASP A 44 -17.65 -11.06 2.19
CA ASP A 44 -16.23 -10.70 2.11
C ASP A 44 -15.33 -11.54 3.07
N ASP A 45 -14.79 -10.93 4.12
CA ASP A 45 -13.98 -11.50 5.20
C ASP A 45 -14.73 -11.57 6.55
N GLU A 46 -16.06 -11.41 6.55
CA GLU A 46 -16.87 -11.69 7.74
C GLU A 46 -16.83 -13.19 8.07
N ASP A 47 -16.99 -13.53 9.36
CA ASP A 47 -17.06 -14.92 9.83
C ASP A 47 -18.50 -15.39 10.07
N LYS A 48 -19.42 -14.44 10.27
CA LYS A 48 -20.79 -14.73 10.68
C LYS A 48 -21.70 -14.86 9.46
N PRO A 49 -22.29 -16.04 9.21
CA PRO A 49 -23.26 -16.20 8.14
C PRO A 49 -24.55 -15.42 8.45
N LYS A 50 -25.15 -14.87 7.40
CA LYS A 50 -26.45 -14.22 7.41
C LYS A 50 -27.42 -15.03 6.56
N SER A 51 -28.64 -15.20 7.06
CA SER A 51 -29.70 -15.88 6.33
C SER A 51 -30.33 -14.91 5.32
N LEU A 52 -30.21 -15.21 4.03
CA LEU A 52 -30.81 -14.41 2.95
C LEU A 52 -31.87 -15.23 2.20
N THR A 53 -32.83 -14.53 1.60
CA THR A 53 -33.87 -15.16 0.79
C THR A 53 -33.36 -15.44 -0.61
N PHE A 54 -33.48 -16.69 -1.04
CA PHE A 54 -33.20 -17.15 -2.38
C PHE A 54 -34.50 -17.51 -3.11
N HIS A 55 -34.64 -17.03 -4.34
CA HIS A 55 -35.67 -17.47 -5.28
C HIS A 55 -35.00 -18.28 -6.39
N PRO A 56 -35.45 -19.53 -6.64
CA PRO A 56 -34.93 -20.36 -7.71
C PRO A 56 -35.25 -19.78 -9.08
N TYR A 57 -34.72 -20.44 -10.11
CA TYR A 57 -34.91 -20.04 -11.49
C TYR A 57 -36.39 -19.93 -11.84
N ASP A 58 -36.78 -18.79 -12.39
CA ASP A 58 -38.14 -18.50 -12.83
C ASP A 58 -38.16 -18.38 -14.36
N HIS A 59 -39.06 -19.11 -15.02
CA HIS A 59 -39.14 -19.17 -16.49
C HIS A 59 -39.55 -17.84 -17.15
N VAL A 60 -40.20 -16.94 -16.41
CA VAL A 60 -40.62 -15.63 -16.90
C VAL A 60 -39.46 -14.65 -16.90
N VAL A 61 -38.74 -14.54 -15.78
CA VAL A 61 -37.59 -13.62 -15.63
C VAL A 61 -36.24 -14.23 -16.04
N LYS A 62 -36.18 -15.55 -16.27
CA LYS A 62 -35.01 -16.31 -16.73
C LYS A 62 -33.77 -16.20 -15.84
N GLU A 63 -33.97 -16.14 -14.52
CA GLU A 63 -32.88 -16.00 -13.55
C GLU A 63 -33.27 -16.54 -12.17
N SER A 64 -32.27 -16.95 -11.38
CA SER A 64 -32.41 -17.12 -9.93
C SER A 64 -32.00 -15.83 -9.23
N ARG A 65 -32.50 -15.58 -8.01
CA ARG A 65 -32.30 -14.29 -7.32
C ARG A 65 -31.96 -14.48 -5.84
N ILE A 66 -30.94 -13.77 -5.37
CA ILE A 66 -30.63 -13.63 -3.94
C ILE A 66 -31.07 -12.23 -3.50
N PHE A 67 -31.93 -12.13 -2.50
CA PHE A 67 -32.45 -10.87 -1.97
C PHE A 67 -31.78 -10.50 -0.64
N GLY A 68 -31.94 -9.24 -0.23
CA GLY A 68 -31.45 -8.75 1.06
C GLY A 68 -30.01 -8.27 1.03
N LEU A 69 -29.49 -7.91 -0.15
CA LEU A 69 -28.12 -7.46 -0.34
C LEU A 69 -27.95 -5.94 -0.23
N GLY A 70 -29.05 -5.18 -0.14
CA GLY A 70 -29.01 -3.70 -0.16
C GLY A 70 -28.10 -3.09 0.92
N HIS A 71 -28.14 -3.61 2.15
CA HIS A 71 -27.25 -3.12 3.20
C HIS A 71 -25.77 -3.42 2.90
N TRP A 72 -25.46 -4.61 2.37
CA TRP A 72 -24.09 -4.95 1.98
C TRP A 72 -23.61 -4.10 0.79
N PHE A 73 -24.45 -3.89 -0.23
CA PHE A 73 -24.16 -2.99 -1.35
C PHE A 73 -23.83 -1.59 -0.86
N SER A 74 -24.65 -1.02 0.03
CA SER A 74 -24.41 0.30 0.61
C SER A 74 -23.14 0.34 1.48
N LYS A 75 -22.96 -0.64 2.37
CA LYS A 75 -21.78 -0.76 3.24
C LYS A 75 -20.47 -0.82 2.44
N ARG A 76 -20.47 -1.51 1.29
CA ARG A 76 -19.29 -1.69 0.42
C ARG A 76 -19.25 -0.71 -0.75
N ASP A 77 -20.16 0.25 -0.80
CA ASP A 77 -20.32 1.22 -1.89
C ASP A 77 -20.39 0.57 -3.29
N VAL A 78 -21.03 -0.60 -3.42
CA VAL A 78 -21.04 -1.37 -4.69
C VAL A 78 -21.68 -0.53 -5.79
N ARG A 79 -20.98 -0.43 -6.92
CA ARG A 79 -21.31 0.41 -8.08
C ARG A 79 -21.63 -0.45 -9.29
N GLU A 80 -22.35 0.13 -10.23
CA GLU A 80 -22.53 -0.50 -11.54
C GLU A 80 -21.18 -0.82 -12.19
N GLY A 81 -21.08 -2.01 -12.75
CA GLY A 81 -19.87 -2.50 -13.39
C GLY A 81 -18.90 -3.23 -12.47
N ASP A 82 -19.08 -3.17 -11.15
CA ASP A 82 -18.29 -3.96 -10.21
C ASP A 82 -18.44 -5.46 -10.44
N LEU A 83 -17.40 -6.20 -10.06
CA LEU A 83 -17.40 -7.66 -10.08
C LEU A 83 -17.65 -8.19 -8.67
N ILE A 84 -18.66 -9.03 -8.55
CA ILE A 84 -19.05 -9.71 -7.31
C ILE A 84 -18.79 -11.20 -7.50
N SER A 85 -17.92 -11.76 -6.67
CA SER A 85 -17.61 -13.18 -6.66
C SER A 85 -18.52 -13.94 -5.70
N LEU A 86 -18.98 -15.11 -6.15
CA LEU A 86 -19.75 -16.07 -5.38
C LEU A 86 -18.99 -17.38 -5.31
N THR A 87 -18.79 -17.87 -4.10
CA THR A 87 -18.12 -19.15 -3.82
C THR A 87 -19.05 -20.05 -3.01
N LEU A 88 -19.24 -21.29 -3.44
CA LEU A 88 -19.94 -22.31 -2.67
C LEU A 88 -18.98 -22.86 -1.60
N GLU A 89 -19.23 -22.52 -0.34
CA GLU A 89 -18.36 -22.85 0.80
C GLU A 89 -18.71 -24.24 1.37
N ASP A 90 -19.99 -24.51 1.57
CA ASP A 90 -20.51 -25.78 2.09
C ASP A 90 -21.87 -26.09 1.43
N PRO A 91 -21.91 -27.03 0.46
CA PRO A 91 -23.14 -27.44 -0.22
C PRO A 91 -24.18 -28.01 0.74
N GLY A 92 -23.76 -28.77 1.76
CA GLY A 92 -24.67 -29.41 2.72
C GLY A 92 -25.39 -28.39 3.60
N LYS A 93 -24.73 -27.27 3.92
CA LYS A 93 -25.30 -26.16 4.69
C LYS A 93 -25.91 -25.05 3.85
N ARG A 94 -25.88 -25.17 2.51
CA ARG A 94 -26.27 -24.09 1.58
C ARG A 94 -25.56 -22.78 1.93
N LEU A 95 -24.25 -22.89 2.20
CA LEU A 95 -23.40 -21.79 2.62
C LEU A 95 -22.61 -21.26 1.43
N TYR A 96 -22.75 -19.98 1.16
CA TYR A 96 -22.05 -19.28 0.09
C TYR A 96 -21.28 -18.09 0.66
N ARG A 97 -20.20 -17.72 -0.02
CA ARG A 97 -19.50 -16.46 0.21
C ARG A 97 -19.80 -15.52 -0.94
N ILE A 98 -20.22 -14.29 -0.61
CA ILE A 98 -20.35 -13.18 -1.55
C ILE A 98 -19.24 -12.19 -1.23
N ALA A 99 -18.40 -11.89 -2.19
CA ALA A 99 -17.32 -10.93 -2.01
C ALA A 99 -17.25 -9.94 -3.15
N LEU A 100 -16.90 -8.69 -2.84
CA LEU A 100 -16.62 -7.68 -3.84
C LEU A 100 -15.17 -7.80 -4.30
N ASP A 101 -14.93 -8.02 -5.58
CA ASP A 101 -13.56 -8.28 -6.10
C ASP A 101 -12.60 -7.13 -5.81
N ARG A 102 -13.07 -5.88 -5.88
CA ARG A 102 -12.21 -4.73 -5.54
C ARG A 102 -11.83 -4.72 -4.06
N TYR A 103 -12.74 -5.10 -3.18
CA TYR A 103 -12.49 -5.15 -1.74
C TYR A 103 -11.46 -6.23 -1.41
N LEU A 104 -11.57 -7.40 -2.05
CA LEU A 104 -10.58 -8.48 -1.86
C LEU A 104 -9.19 -8.04 -2.31
N ARG A 105 -9.07 -7.37 -3.45
CA ARG A 105 -7.79 -6.82 -3.93
C ARG A 105 -7.23 -5.78 -2.96
N GLU A 106 -8.05 -4.82 -2.54
CA GLU A 106 -7.64 -3.79 -1.56
C GLU A 106 -7.15 -4.41 -0.25
N ARG A 107 -7.80 -5.47 0.24
CA ARG A 107 -7.36 -6.21 1.44
C ARG A 107 -6.05 -6.94 1.21
N GLU A 108 -5.87 -7.63 0.09
CA GLU A 108 -4.63 -8.32 -0.25
C GLU A 108 -3.45 -7.37 -0.39
N GLU A 109 -3.68 -6.20 -1.02
CA GLU A 109 -2.69 -5.12 -1.12
C GLU A 109 -2.28 -4.61 0.27
N GLU A 110 -3.24 -4.37 1.16
CA GLU A 110 -2.99 -3.91 2.53
C GLU A 110 -2.23 -4.95 3.37
N GLU A 111 -2.62 -6.23 3.31
CA GLU A 111 -1.90 -7.30 4.00
C GLU A 111 -0.46 -7.44 3.50
N THR A 112 -0.26 -7.31 2.20
CA THR A 112 1.09 -7.35 1.60
C THR A 112 1.91 -6.14 2.05
N ARG A 113 1.31 -4.95 2.11
CA ARG A 113 1.94 -3.72 2.64
C ARG A 113 2.33 -3.86 4.10
N GLN A 114 1.48 -4.45 4.94
CA GLN A 114 1.79 -4.71 6.34
C GLN A 114 2.96 -5.69 6.49
N LYS A 115 2.97 -6.78 5.70
CA LYS A 115 4.10 -7.72 5.67
C LYS A 115 5.40 -7.05 5.20
N PHE A 116 5.31 -6.18 4.19
CA PHE A 116 6.44 -5.40 3.70
C PHE A 116 7.03 -4.52 4.81
N GLN A 117 6.19 -3.77 5.53
CA GLN A 117 6.63 -2.89 6.63
C GLN A 117 7.19 -3.67 7.83
N ALA A 118 6.64 -4.86 8.11
CA ALA A 118 7.06 -5.73 9.21
C ALA A 118 8.25 -6.65 8.89
N ALA A 119 8.77 -6.61 7.65
CA ALA A 119 9.85 -7.46 7.20
C ALA A 119 11.10 -7.29 8.07
N GLN A 120 11.69 -8.42 8.49
CA GLN A 120 12.87 -8.44 9.36
C GLN A 120 14.17 -8.49 8.56
N THR A 121 14.10 -8.88 7.29
CA THR A 121 15.24 -8.94 6.39
C THR A 121 14.98 -8.23 5.08
N ASP A 122 16.07 -7.85 4.42
CA ASP A 122 16.02 -7.22 3.09
C ASP A 122 15.41 -8.14 2.04
N SER A 123 15.68 -9.45 2.12
CA SER A 123 15.09 -10.42 1.20
C SER A 123 13.58 -10.49 1.36
N GLU A 124 13.07 -10.53 2.60
CA GLU A 124 11.63 -10.52 2.87
C GLU A 124 10.99 -9.22 2.37
N ALA A 125 11.60 -8.07 2.65
CA ALA A 125 11.10 -6.78 2.20
C ALA A 125 11.09 -6.69 0.66
N ASP A 126 12.12 -7.20 -0.02
CA ASP A 126 12.17 -7.26 -1.48
C ASP A 126 11.07 -8.15 -2.06
N ASP A 127 10.86 -9.35 -1.50
CA ASP A 127 9.81 -10.26 -1.92
C ASP A 127 8.41 -9.63 -1.78
N GLN A 128 8.13 -8.95 -0.66
CA GLN A 128 6.84 -8.30 -0.45
C GLN A 128 6.66 -7.06 -1.35
N LEU A 129 7.71 -6.27 -1.60
CA LEU A 129 7.64 -5.14 -2.54
C LEU A 129 7.35 -5.62 -3.97
N ASN A 130 7.99 -6.72 -4.39
CA ASN A 130 7.73 -7.38 -5.66
C ASN A 130 6.30 -7.92 -5.75
N ALA A 131 5.79 -8.54 -4.68
CA ALA A 131 4.40 -8.98 -4.61
C ALA A 131 3.43 -7.80 -4.75
N LEU A 132 3.67 -6.72 -4.01
CA LEU A 132 2.84 -5.50 -4.05
C LEU A 132 2.88 -4.82 -5.43
N SER A 133 4.04 -4.82 -6.11
CA SER A 133 4.18 -4.32 -7.49
C SER A 133 3.31 -5.11 -8.47
N ARG A 134 3.24 -6.45 -8.32
CA ARG A 134 2.40 -7.30 -9.17
C ARG A 134 0.91 -7.07 -8.91
N LEU A 135 0.50 -6.96 -7.65
CA LEU A 135 -0.89 -6.71 -7.25
C LEU A 135 -1.40 -5.37 -7.78
N THR A 136 -0.63 -4.30 -7.53
CA THR A 136 -0.97 -2.93 -7.93
C THR A 136 -0.70 -2.64 -9.42
N ARG A 137 0.02 -3.53 -10.11
CA ARG A 137 0.50 -3.37 -11.49
C ARG A 137 1.31 -2.09 -11.70
N LYS A 138 2.04 -1.67 -10.68
CA LYS A 138 2.92 -0.50 -10.72
C LYS A 138 4.38 -0.92 -10.90
N PRO A 139 5.17 -0.18 -11.69
CA PRO A 139 6.63 -0.37 -11.72
C PRO A 139 7.23 -0.23 -10.32
N LEU A 140 8.21 -1.06 -9.97
CA LEU A 140 8.86 -1.09 -8.65
C LEU A 140 9.31 0.30 -8.20
N ARG A 141 9.98 1.07 -9.06
CA ARG A 141 10.46 2.41 -8.72
C ARG A 141 9.34 3.39 -8.33
N ASN A 142 8.21 3.35 -9.04
CA ASN A 142 7.07 4.21 -8.74
C ASN A 142 6.41 3.80 -7.43
N LEU A 143 6.23 2.50 -7.23
CA LEU A 143 5.71 1.97 -5.97
C LEU A 143 6.64 2.33 -4.80
N ALA A 144 7.95 2.16 -4.98
CA ALA A 144 8.93 2.48 -3.94
C ALA A 144 8.89 3.97 -3.55
N GLN A 145 8.69 4.87 -4.52
CA GLN A 145 8.52 6.30 -4.27
C GLN A 145 7.25 6.59 -3.45
N GLU A 146 6.13 5.96 -3.81
CA GLU A 146 4.85 6.10 -3.10
C GLU A 146 4.94 5.56 -1.67
N GLU A 147 5.53 4.38 -1.47
CA GLU A 147 5.71 3.78 -0.15
C GLU A 147 6.64 4.63 0.74
N LEU A 148 7.76 5.12 0.20
CA LEU A 148 8.68 5.96 0.97
C LEU A 148 8.01 7.28 1.38
N LEU A 149 7.16 7.82 0.50
CA LEU A 149 6.39 9.02 0.76
C LEU A 149 5.31 8.80 1.82
N HIS A 150 4.63 7.66 1.77
CA HIS A 150 3.67 7.24 2.80
C HIS A 150 4.35 7.16 4.18
N ILE A 151 5.50 6.48 4.25
CA ILE A 151 6.31 6.38 5.47
C ILE A 151 6.72 7.77 5.98
N ALA A 152 7.17 8.67 5.10
CA ALA A 152 7.51 10.04 5.48
C ALA A 152 6.31 10.85 6.00
N GLN A 153 5.09 10.57 5.53
CA GLN A 153 3.89 11.28 6.00
C GLN A 153 3.39 10.76 7.35
N GLU A 154 3.50 9.46 7.59
CA GLU A 154 3.06 8.84 8.85
C GLU A 154 4.11 8.92 9.96
N SER A 155 5.39 9.00 9.58
CA SER A 155 6.49 9.09 10.52
C SER A 155 6.53 10.48 11.16
N ALA A 156 6.20 10.56 12.44
CA ALA A 156 6.53 11.74 13.23
C ALA A 156 8.06 11.84 13.38
N HIS A 157 8.61 13.06 13.33
CA HIS A 157 10.01 13.33 13.68
C HIS A 157 10.18 13.15 15.19
N ARG A 158 10.18 11.91 15.65
CA ARG A 158 10.32 11.56 17.07
C ARG A 158 11.79 11.33 17.40
N PRO A 159 12.22 11.69 18.62
CA PRO A 159 13.53 11.31 19.12
C PRO A 159 13.67 9.79 19.09
N ARG A 160 14.82 9.32 18.65
CA ARG A 160 15.18 7.91 18.64
C ARG A 160 15.35 7.46 20.09
N PRO A 161 14.73 6.33 20.52
CA PRO A 161 15.00 5.77 21.84
C PRO A 161 16.51 5.49 21.95
N ARG A 162 17.15 5.95 23.03
CA ARG A 162 18.54 5.60 23.32
C ARG A 162 18.60 4.11 23.65
N VAL A 163 18.88 3.29 22.65
CA VAL A 163 19.28 1.90 22.85
C VAL A 163 20.75 1.91 23.21
N VAL A 164 21.14 1.33 24.34
CA VAL A 164 22.55 1.11 24.66
C VAL A 164 23.05 0.06 23.67
N PRO A 165 23.90 0.40 22.69
CA PRO A 165 24.25 -0.55 21.66
C PRO A 165 25.04 -1.70 22.28
N SER A 166 24.57 -2.94 22.08
CA SER A 166 25.49 -4.08 22.21
C SER A 166 26.58 -3.92 21.15
N ALA A 167 27.78 -4.47 21.40
CA ALA A 167 28.91 -4.36 20.47
C ALA A 167 28.60 -4.92 19.06
N ALA A 168 27.51 -5.68 18.90
CA ALA A 168 27.02 -6.23 17.63
C ALA A 168 26.05 -5.30 16.87
N GLU A 169 25.45 -4.29 17.51
CA GLU A 169 24.37 -3.45 16.95
C GLU A 169 24.86 -2.09 16.42
N ARG A 170 26.18 -1.86 16.37
CA ARG A 170 26.74 -0.55 16.01
C ARG A 170 26.62 -0.17 14.54
N LEU A 171 26.04 -1.00 13.69
CA LEU A 171 25.82 -0.71 12.28
C LEU A 171 24.38 -1.09 11.89
N GLU A 172 23.68 -0.21 11.18
CA GLU A 172 22.50 -0.53 10.35
C GLU A 172 21.14 -0.82 11.05
N GLY A 173 20.74 0.00 12.03
CA GLY A 173 19.39 -0.11 12.63
C GLY A 173 18.20 0.37 11.77
N VAL A 174 18.36 0.57 10.46
CA VAL A 174 17.27 1.06 9.58
C VAL A 174 16.35 -0.12 9.20
N PRO A 175 15.02 0.01 9.33
CA PRO A 175 14.10 -1.04 8.93
C PRO A 175 14.34 -1.52 7.49
N SER A 176 14.33 -2.84 7.27
CA SER A 176 14.56 -3.45 5.95
C SER A 176 13.63 -2.89 4.88
N ALA A 177 12.35 -2.63 5.22
CA ALA A 177 11.40 -1.99 4.32
C ALA A 177 11.95 -0.68 3.75
N ILE A 178 12.43 0.24 4.61
CA ILE A 178 12.99 1.53 4.17
C ILE A 178 14.28 1.32 3.37
N ARG A 179 15.15 0.39 3.78
CA ARG A 179 16.40 0.10 3.08
C ARG A 179 16.17 -0.38 1.64
N ILE A 180 15.19 -1.25 1.43
CA ILE A 180 14.79 -1.71 0.10
C ILE A 180 14.21 -0.58 -0.75
N LEU A 181 13.33 0.26 -0.19
CA LEU A 181 12.81 1.43 -0.93
C LEU A 181 13.94 2.36 -1.39
N LEU A 182 14.88 2.64 -0.49
CA LEU A 182 16.04 3.47 -0.79
C LEU A 182 16.96 2.83 -1.84
N ARG A 183 17.16 1.50 -1.78
CA ARG A 183 17.90 0.74 -2.81
C ARG A 183 17.24 0.92 -4.17
N GLU A 184 15.92 0.71 -4.28
CA GLU A 184 15.20 0.80 -5.56
C GLU A 184 15.15 2.22 -6.13
N LEU A 185 15.14 3.24 -5.28
CA LEU A 185 15.11 4.62 -5.75
C LEU A 185 16.47 5.11 -6.24
N HIS A 186 17.55 4.56 -5.68
CA HIS A 186 18.92 4.99 -5.94
C HIS A 186 19.77 3.99 -6.72
N ASP A 187 19.23 2.82 -7.05
CA ASP A 187 19.97 1.72 -7.67
C ASP A 187 21.23 1.34 -6.86
N GLY A 188 21.14 1.48 -5.52
CA GLY A 188 22.27 1.32 -4.59
C GLY A 188 23.43 2.32 -4.78
N ARG A 189 23.23 3.43 -5.49
CA ARG A 189 24.25 4.46 -5.76
C ARG A 189 24.26 5.55 -4.72
N CYS A 190 25.46 5.97 -4.33
CA CYS A 190 25.66 7.10 -3.42
C CYS A 190 24.96 8.37 -3.93
N GLN A 191 24.22 9.06 -3.07
CA GLN A 191 23.51 10.30 -3.41
C GLN A 191 24.43 11.52 -3.63
N LEU A 192 25.69 11.47 -3.16
CA LEU A 192 26.67 12.54 -3.31
C LEU A 192 27.55 12.35 -4.56
N CYS A 193 28.06 11.14 -4.80
CA CYS A 193 29.08 10.89 -5.83
C CYS A 193 28.73 9.83 -6.87
N SER A 194 27.54 9.21 -6.78
CA SER A 194 27.05 8.14 -7.69
C SER A 194 27.79 6.81 -7.62
N PHE A 195 28.84 6.71 -6.81
CA PHE A 195 29.63 5.49 -6.68
C PHE A 195 28.83 4.38 -5.98
N THR A 196 29.04 3.15 -6.43
CA THR A 196 28.58 1.89 -5.84
C THR A 196 29.49 0.77 -6.36
N PHE A 197 29.43 -0.40 -5.74
CA PHE A 197 30.06 -1.63 -6.21
C PHE A 197 29.22 -2.83 -5.84
N GLU A 198 29.39 -3.95 -6.53
CA GLU A 198 28.62 -5.17 -6.26
C GLU A 198 29.24 -5.97 -5.12
N LYS A 199 28.37 -6.50 -4.25
CA LYS A 199 28.72 -7.51 -3.25
C LYS A 199 28.96 -8.86 -3.93
N ARG A 200 29.51 -9.82 -3.20
CA ARG A 200 29.70 -11.21 -3.68
C ARG A 200 28.42 -11.88 -4.18
N ASN A 201 27.26 -11.44 -3.70
CA ASN A 201 25.94 -11.94 -4.12
C ASN A 201 25.34 -11.15 -5.30
N GLY A 202 26.09 -10.25 -5.94
CA GLY A 202 25.63 -9.45 -7.08
C GLY A 202 24.82 -8.20 -6.71
N GLU A 203 24.36 -8.08 -5.47
CA GLU A 203 23.61 -6.92 -4.99
C GLU A 203 24.52 -5.69 -4.83
N PRO A 204 24.04 -4.46 -5.10
CA PRO A 204 24.82 -3.26 -4.87
C PRO A 204 25.12 -3.06 -3.37
N TYR A 205 26.32 -2.59 -3.07
CA TYR A 205 26.73 -2.18 -1.74
C TYR A 205 26.47 -0.69 -1.52
N PHE A 206 25.78 -0.37 -0.43
CA PHE A 206 25.59 0.98 0.06
C PHE A 206 25.40 0.97 1.57
N GLU A 207 25.64 2.12 2.19
CA GLU A 207 25.38 2.36 3.61
C GLU A 207 24.27 3.41 3.73
N VAL A 208 23.45 3.28 4.79
CA VAL A 208 22.44 4.29 5.13
C VAL A 208 22.97 5.15 6.26
N HIS A 209 23.20 6.43 5.97
CA HIS A 209 23.68 7.41 6.94
C HIS A 209 22.50 8.21 7.53
N HIS A 210 22.44 8.31 8.85
CA HIS A 210 21.53 9.23 9.55
C HIS A 210 22.15 10.63 9.63
N LEU A 211 21.43 11.65 9.16
CA LEU A 211 21.89 13.05 9.24
C LEU A 211 21.91 13.57 10.69
N ASP A 212 20.89 13.20 11.46
CA ASP A 212 20.84 13.35 12.91
C ASP A 212 20.65 11.97 13.55
N PRO A 213 21.66 11.44 14.27
CA PRO A 213 21.59 10.12 14.88
C PRO A 213 20.56 10.04 16.03
N GLU A 214 20.18 11.16 16.63
CA GLU A 214 19.16 11.24 17.69
C GLU A 214 17.73 11.29 17.13
N VAL A 215 17.55 11.44 15.81
CA VAL A 215 16.25 11.38 15.13
C VAL A 215 16.04 9.98 14.54
N GLY A 216 14.81 9.48 14.62
CA GLY A 216 14.44 8.16 14.09
C GLY A 216 14.65 8.02 12.56
N HIS A 217 14.12 6.94 12.00
CA HIS A 217 14.28 6.56 10.59
C HIS A 217 13.38 7.34 9.63
N HIS A 218 13.07 8.60 9.94
CA HIS A 218 12.31 9.43 9.02
C HIS A 218 13.07 9.54 7.69
N PRO A 219 12.45 9.29 6.52
CA PRO A 219 13.16 9.24 5.24
C PRO A 219 14.03 10.46 4.91
N SER A 220 13.63 11.67 5.34
CA SER A 220 14.44 12.88 5.12
C SER A 220 15.70 12.98 6.00
N ASN A 221 15.79 12.15 7.04
CA ASN A 221 16.95 12.01 7.92
C ASN A 221 17.94 10.96 7.41
N LEU A 222 17.63 10.26 6.32
CA LEU A 222 18.43 9.15 5.81
C LEU A 222 19.09 9.51 4.49
N LEU A 223 20.35 9.10 4.32
CA LEU A 223 21.07 9.16 3.06
C LEU A 223 21.59 7.79 2.63
N VAL A 224 21.47 7.48 1.34
CA VAL A 224 22.18 6.36 0.70
C VAL A 224 23.56 6.84 0.26
N VAL A 225 24.60 6.29 0.85
CA VAL A 225 25.99 6.70 0.60
C VAL A 225 26.90 5.50 0.35
N CYS A 226 28.05 5.74 -0.27
CA CYS A 226 29.12 4.74 -0.34
C CYS A 226 30.01 4.83 0.91
N PRO A 227 30.83 3.79 1.20
CA PRO A 227 31.73 3.78 2.36
C PRO A 227 32.56 5.04 2.54
N ASN A 228 33.10 5.56 1.44
CA ASN A 228 33.96 6.75 1.49
C ASN A 228 33.18 8.02 1.85
N CYS A 229 31.94 8.16 1.38
CA CYS A 229 31.11 9.32 1.73
C CYS A 229 30.54 9.17 3.14
N HIS A 230 30.19 7.95 3.57
CA HIS A 230 29.77 7.68 4.94
C HIS A 230 30.86 8.05 5.96
N ALA A 231 32.08 7.54 5.76
CA ALA A 231 33.23 7.88 6.61
C ALA A 231 33.54 9.39 6.62
N GLN A 232 33.30 10.08 5.51
CA GLN A 232 33.40 11.55 5.47
C GLN A 232 32.36 12.22 6.35
N PHE A 233 31.11 11.75 6.38
CA PHE A 233 30.11 12.29 7.30
C PHE A 233 30.47 12.06 8.78
N GLU A 234 31.12 10.94 9.11
CA GLU A 234 31.49 10.61 10.49
C GLU A 234 32.78 11.30 10.98
N HIS A 235 33.73 11.55 10.08
CA HIS A 235 35.09 11.95 10.48
C HIS A 235 35.58 13.26 9.88
N ALA A 236 34.97 13.76 8.82
CA ALA A 236 35.40 15.01 8.17
C ALA A 236 34.70 16.24 8.77
N ALA A 237 35.18 17.43 8.42
CA ALA A 237 34.48 18.67 8.74
C ALA A 237 33.26 18.83 7.82
N VAL A 238 32.05 18.65 8.36
CA VAL A 238 30.78 18.78 7.64
C VAL A 238 30.07 20.06 8.05
N SER A 239 29.64 20.87 7.07
CA SER A 239 29.03 22.18 7.29
C SER A 239 28.10 22.58 6.14
N ASP A 240 27.48 23.77 6.23
CA ASP A 240 26.66 24.39 5.19
C ASP A 240 25.53 23.49 4.64
N PHE A 241 24.77 22.83 5.52
CA PHE A 241 23.63 22.02 5.11
C PHE A 241 22.56 22.88 4.42
N ARG A 242 22.18 22.50 3.20
CA ARG A 242 21.14 23.17 2.40
C ARG A 242 19.93 22.27 2.25
N TRP A 243 18.76 22.80 2.60
CA TRP A 243 17.52 22.04 2.67
C TRP A 243 16.46 22.61 1.72
N THR A 244 15.62 21.73 1.17
CA THR A 244 14.43 22.09 0.41
C THR A 244 13.27 21.19 0.85
N GLY A 245 12.21 21.78 1.39
CA GLY A 245 11.03 21.00 1.81
C GLY A 245 11.33 19.91 2.84
N GLY A 246 12.31 20.13 3.71
CA GLY A 246 12.78 19.15 4.71
C GLY A 246 13.82 18.15 4.20
N TRP A 247 14.20 18.20 2.92
CA TRP A 247 15.16 17.28 2.30
C TRP A 247 16.52 17.94 2.11
N LEU A 248 17.61 17.25 2.47
CA LEU A 248 18.97 17.74 2.25
C LEU A 248 19.29 17.71 0.76
N VAL A 249 19.58 18.87 0.17
CA VAL A 249 19.93 19.02 -1.26
C VAL A 249 21.37 19.44 -1.48
N GLY A 250 22.10 19.83 -0.43
CA GLY A 250 23.53 20.11 -0.53
C GLY A 250 24.22 20.19 0.83
N VAL A 251 25.53 19.93 0.84
CA VAL A 251 26.37 19.93 2.03
C VAL A 251 27.82 20.29 1.66
N THR A 252 28.57 20.90 2.58
CA THR A 252 30.01 21.12 2.43
C THR A 252 30.79 20.11 3.28
N ILE A 253 31.71 19.38 2.66
CA ILE A 253 32.61 18.42 3.33
C ILE A 253 34.05 18.86 3.05
N ASN A 254 34.83 19.11 4.10
CA ASN A 254 36.21 19.62 4.01
C ASN A 254 36.33 20.85 3.08
N GLY A 255 35.38 21.78 3.18
CA GLY A 255 35.33 23.00 2.36
C GLY A 255 34.86 22.79 0.90
N LYS A 256 34.64 21.54 0.46
CA LYS A 256 34.10 21.22 -0.86
C LYS A 256 32.59 21.06 -0.83
N ARG A 257 31.88 21.75 -1.72
CA ARG A 257 30.42 21.64 -1.84
C ARG A 257 30.02 20.38 -2.62
N HIS A 258 29.01 19.69 -2.12
CA HIS A 258 28.37 18.54 -2.71
C HIS A 258 26.87 18.79 -2.87
N SER A 259 26.31 18.43 -4.03
CA SER A 259 24.86 18.31 -4.21
C SER A 259 24.41 16.94 -3.73
N VAL A 260 23.23 16.87 -3.11
CA VAL A 260 22.64 15.61 -2.62
C VAL A 260 21.40 15.28 -3.45
N ARG A 261 21.39 14.09 -4.06
CA ARG A 261 20.29 13.62 -4.90
C ARG A 261 19.19 12.94 -4.09
N GLN A 262 18.18 13.70 -3.70
CA GLN A 262 17.02 13.19 -2.97
C GLN A 262 15.87 12.81 -3.92
N PRO A 263 15.20 11.66 -3.72
CA PRO A 263 14.12 11.21 -4.60
C PRO A 263 12.84 12.07 -4.44
N LEU A 264 12.64 12.69 -3.27
CA LEU A 264 11.41 13.42 -2.91
C LEU A 264 11.58 14.96 -2.82
N ALA A 265 12.77 15.49 -3.14
CA ALA A 265 13.04 16.94 -3.01
C ALA A 265 12.22 17.82 -3.98
N HIS A 266 11.77 17.27 -5.12
CA HIS A 266 10.95 18.03 -6.07
C HIS A 266 9.44 17.92 -5.80
N ASP A 267 8.98 16.84 -5.15
CA ASP A 267 7.56 16.65 -4.82
C ASP A 267 7.13 17.50 -3.63
N SER A 268 8.04 17.78 -2.70
CA SER A 268 7.81 18.73 -1.59
C SER A 268 7.58 20.16 -2.09
N ILE A 269 8.22 20.58 -3.18
CA ILE A 269 7.99 21.88 -3.84
C ILE A 269 6.60 21.95 -4.48
N LYS A 270 6.19 20.89 -5.20
CA LYS A 270 4.85 20.82 -5.80
C LYS A 270 3.74 20.90 -4.74
N ARG A 271 3.96 20.30 -3.57
CA ARG A 271 3.01 20.34 -2.44
C ARG A 271 2.96 21.70 -1.73
N GLY A 272 4.08 22.42 -1.62
CA GLY A 272 4.08 23.81 -1.14
C GLY A 272 3.20 24.72 -2.01
N ALA A 273 3.26 24.55 -3.33
CA ALA A 273 2.41 25.27 -4.27
C ALA A 273 0.93 24.81 -4.24
N LEU A 274 0.67 23.50 -4.15
CA LEU A 274 -0.69 22.95 -4.12
C LEU A 274 -1.42 23.25 -2.80
N GLY A 275 -0.72 23.18 -1.66
CA GLY A 275 -1.27 23.56 -0.35
C GLY A 275 -1.64 25.04 -0.27
N PHE A 276 -0.85 25.91 -0.91
CA PHE A 276 -1.15 27.35 -1.00
C PHE A 276 -2.40 27.62 -1.86
N LEU A 277 -2.60 26.86 -2.94
CA LEU A 277 -3.79 26.93 -3.78
C LEU A 277 -5.07 26.46 -3.05
N ILE A 278 -4.98 25.42 -2.22
CA ILE A 278 -6.12 24.93 -1.42
C ILE A 278 -6.51 25.96 -0.34
N VAL A 279 -5.53 26.59 0.31
CA VAL A 279 -5.80 27.66 1.31
C VAL A 279 -6.41 28.91 0.65
N LEU A 280 -5.95 29.29 -0.55
CA LEU A 280 -6.55 30.39 -1.31
C LEU A 280 -7.98 30.08 -1.78
N ALA A 281 -8.25 28.86 -2.22
CA ALA A 281 -9.59 28.42 -2.60
C ALA A 281 -10.54 28.43 -1.38
N ALA A 282 -10.10 27.93 -0.23
CA ALA A 282 -10.88 27.97 1.01
C ALA A 282 -11.14 29.42 1.50
N ALA A 283 -10.16 30.32 1.36
CA ALA A 283 -10.30 31.73 1.73
C ALA A 283 -11.22 32.52 0.77
N GLN A 284 -11.29 32.14 -0.51
CA GLN A 284 -12.22 32.74 -1.48
C GLN A 284 -13.67 32.24 -1.29
N VAL A 285 -13.85 30.95 -0.97
CA VAL A 285 -15.18 30.40 -0.63
C VAL A 285 -15.70 30.97 0.68
N GLY A 286 -14.85 31.19 1.68
CA GLY A 286 -15.23 31.83 2.95
C GLY A 286 -15.69 33.29 2.79
N ARG A 287 -15.21 34.03 1.78
CA ARG A 287 -15.66 35.41 1.51
C ARG A 287 -16.97 35.49 0.70
N LEU A 288 -17.36 34.41 0.04
CA LEU A 288 -18.62 34.33 -0.72
C LEU A 288 -19.82 33.90 0.16
N LEU A 289 -19.56 33.33 1.34
CA LEU A 289 -20.61 32.89 2.29
C LEU A 289 -20.94 33.93 3.38
N VAL A 290 -20.32 35.12 3.35
CA VAL A 290 -20.53 36.22 4.32
C VAL A 290 -21.05 37.49 3.62
N ARG A 291 -21.77 37.34 2.50
CA ARG A 291 -22.51 38.44 1.85
C ARG A 291 -23.93 38.04 1.56
#